data_AF-A0A7Y3UJU9-F1
#
_entry.id   AF-A0A7Y3UJU9-F1
#
_cell.length_a   1.000
_cell.length_b   1.000
_cell.length_c   1.000
_cell.angle_alpha   90.00
_cell.angle_beta   90.00
_cell.angle_gamma   90.00
#
_symmetry.space_group_name_H-M   'P 1'
#
loop_
_entity.id
_entity.type
_entity.pdbx_description
1 polymer ?
#
loop_
_entity_poly.entity_id
_entity_poly.type
_entity_poly.pdbx_seq_one_letter_code
_entity_poly.pdbx_strand_id
1 'polypeptide(L)'
;MKRHVTTVLLMTLSLIYSLALSELAWAANCEYCSEAISVDKRYCHECETKFLEDPTGTKAREEQFVNVLNLSREAYKKALADLSQFYLEIGYPNRLEQVRKEIKALNKIPEQEYLLIIEKPTIIKPTENVEEANILFEDGKMYKKSLNPINKKTNLNTAVKRFKKILDFYPESDLADDAAYELAEIFEGFFFQDYEVAAAYYIKCFELNPHTSRPARFMAATVYEDHLKDYDKAIQLYELALEMSKDQDLREKAQAKITELKKQEF
;
A
#
# COMPACT_ATOMS: atom_id res chain seq x y z
N MET A 1 -14.99 22.04 75.51
CA MET A 1 -14.84 22.71 74.20
C MET A 1 -13.42 22.72 73.64
N LYS A 2 -12.34 22.86 74.43
CA LYS A 2 -10.97 22.98 73.86
C LYS A 2 -10.39 21.71 73.20
N ARG A 3 -10.73 20.51 73.69
CA ARG A 3 -10.19 19.23 73.16
C ARG A 3 -10.69 18.84 71.76
N HIS A 4 -11.92 19.22 71.40
CA HIS A 4 -12.50 18.92 70.07
C HIS A 4 -11.96 19.82 68.96
N VAL A 5 -11.57 21.06 69.29
CA VAL A 5 -11.01 22.00 68.31
C VAL A 5 -9.60 21.58 67.90
N THR A 6 -8.79 21.07 68.83
CA THR A 6 -7.43 20.59 68.56
C THR A 6 -7.39 19.33 67.69
N THR A 7 -8.31 18.38 67.86
CA THR A 7 -8.35 17.16 67.03
C THR A 7 -8.84 17.44 65.62
N VAL A 8 -9.80 18.36 65.43
CA VAL A 8 -10.25 18.77 64.10
C VAL A 8 -9.15 19.53 63.36
N LEU A 9 -8.40 20.41 64.04
CA LEU A 9 -7.29 21.16 63.43
C LEU A 9 -6.12 20.26 63.02
N LEU A 10 -5.80 19.24 63.81
CA LEU A 10 -4.76 18.24 63.48
C LEU A 10 -5.19 17.32 62.32
N MET A 11 -6.46 16.96 62.24
CA MET A 11 -6.97 16.17 61.10
C MET A 11 -7.00 16.98 59.81
N THR A 12 -7.39 18.26 59.83
CA THR A 12 -7.36 19.11 58.63
C THR A 12 -5.93 19.42 58.18
N LEU A 13 -5.00 19.65 59.11
CA LEU A 13 -3.58 19.81 58.78
C LEU A 13 -2.99 18.53 58.18
N SER A 14 -3.39 17.33 58.65
CA SER A 14 -2.96 16.06 58.05
C SER A 14 -3.56 15.83 56.65
N LEU A 15 -4.81 16.24 56.43
CA LEU A 15 -5.49 16.15 55.13
C LEU A 15 -4.86 17.12 54.11
N ILE A 16 -4.48 18.32 54.56
CA ILE A 16 -3.78 19.31 53.74
C ILE A 16 -2.34 18.86 53.44
N TYR A 17 -1.68 18.17 54.38
CA TYR A 17 -0.34 17.59 54.17
C TYR A 17 -0.37 16.40 53.20
N SER A 18 -1.46 15.62 53.16
CA SER A 18 -1.68 14.57 52.14
C SER A 18 -2.12 15.11 50.78
N LEU A 19 -2.60 16.35 50.69
CA LEU A 19 -2.94 17.03 49.44
C LEU A 19 -1.78 17.86 48.87
N ALA A 20 -0.71 18.07 49.65
CA ALA A 20 0.48 18.81 49.24
C ALA A 20 1.68 17.93 48.84
N LEU A 21 1.55 16.60 48.95
CA LEU A 21 2.54 15.66 48.43
C LEU A 21 2.03 15.04 47.14
N SER A 22 2.61 15.53 46.05
CA SER A 22 2.76 14.88 44.75
C SER A 22 1.55 14.87 43.81
N GLU A 23 1.21 16.05 43.29
CA GLU A 23 1.31 16.22 41.83
C GLU A 23 2.78 16.01 41.39
N LEU A 24 3.31 14.80 41.59
CA LEU A 24 4.45 14.36 40.82
C LEU A 24 3.82 13.97 39.49
N ALA A 25 3.64 14.96 38.62
CA ALA A 25 3.72 14.69 37.20
C ALA A 25 5.00 13.86 37.04
N TRP A 26 4.85 12.56 36.75
CA TRP A 26 5.98 11.71 36.45
C TRP A 26 6.69 12.44 35.31
N ALA A 27 7.83 13.06 35.61
CA ALA A 27 8.60 13.71 34.58
C ALA A 27 8.85 12.63 33.53
N ALA A 28 8.33 12.84 32.32
CA ALA A 28 8.70 11.95 31.24
C ALA A 28 10.20 12.10 31.04
N ASN A 29 10.88 11.02 30.69
CA ASN A 29 12.30 11.08 30.37
C ASN A 29 12.42 11.06 28.85
N CYS A 30 13.31 11.88 28.31
CA CYS A 30 13.70 11.85 26.91
C CYS A 30 14.12 10.42 26.54
N GLU A 31 13.49 9.82 25.54
CA GLU A 31 13.77 8.43 25.14
C GLU A 31 15.22 8.24 24.65
N TYR A 32 15.90 9.32 24.27
CA TYR A 32 17.27 9.27 23.75
C TYR A 32 18.34 9.48 24.83
N CYS A 33 18.25 10.57 25.62
CA CYS A 33 19.26 10.93 26.61
C CYS A 33 18.84 10.70 28.07
N SER A 34 17.60 10.25 28.29
CA SER A 34 17.01 10.02 29.62
C SER A 34 16.88 11.27 30.50
N GLU A 35 17.08 12.48 29.97
CA GLU A 35 16.84 13.73 30.71
C GLU A 35 15.36 13.95 30.98
N ALA A 36 15.05 14.61 32.10
CA ALA A 36 13.68 14.97 32.43
C ALA A 36 13.10 15.97 31.40
N ILE A 37 11.91 15.66 30.89
CA ILE A 37 11.16 16.45 29.93
C ILE A 37 9.70 16.57 30.38
N SER A 38 8.97 17.46 29.72
CA SER A 38 7.53 17.59 29.94
C SER A 38 6.80 16.35 29.40
N VAL A 39 5.69 15.98 30.05
CA VAL A 39 4.94 14.74 29.77
C VAL A 39 4.42 14.66 28.32
N ASP A 40 4.22 15.81 27.68
CA ASP A 40 3.78 15.97 26.31
C ASP A 40 4.90 15.81 25.27
N LYS A 41 6.15 15.70 25.71
CA LYS A 41 7.32 15.59 24.82
C LYS A 41 7.93 14.19 24.88
N ARG A 42 8.46 13.76 23.73
CA ARG A 42 9.19 12.48 23.58
C ARG A 42 10.71 12.65 23.68
N TYR A 43 11.21 13.82 23.26
CA TYR A 43 12.64 14.15 23.27
C TYR A 43 12.88 15.52 23.92
N CYS A 44 14.07 15.71 24.49
CA CYS A 44 14.51 17.04 24.94
C CYS A 44 14.90 17.91 23.74
N HIS A 45 14.89 19.23 23.91
CA HIS A 45 15.19 20.20 22.85
C HIS A 45 16.56 19.93 22.18
N GLU A 46 17.56 19.54 22.96
CA GLU A 46 18.91 19.28 22.43
C GLU A 46 18.98 17.99 21.59
N CYS A 47 18.20 16.97 21.93
CA CYS A 47 18.09 15.76 21.11
C CYS A 47 17.27 16.03 19.84
N GLU A 48 16.18 16.79 19.98
CA GLU A 48 15.31 17.17 18.86
C GLU A 48 16.07 18.00 17.81
N THR A 49 16.90 18.95 18.24
CA THR A 49 17.78 19.72 17.35
C THR A 49 18.85 18.85 16.70
N LYS A 50 19.43 17.86 17.41
CA LYS A 50 20.35 16.87 16.82
C LYS A 50 19.71 15.97 15.75
N PHE A 51 18.40 15.69 15.84
CA PHE A 51 17.69 14.93 14.81
C PHE A 51 17.38 15.76 13.56
N LEU A 52 17.30 17.09 13.70
CA LEU A 52 17.05 18.02 12.59
C LEU A 52 18.32 18.35 11.80
N GLU A 53 19.49 18.21 12.41
CA GLU A 53 20.77 18.27 11.72
C GLU A 53 21.04 16.91 11.06
N ASP A 54 21.40 16.87 9.76
CA ASP A 54 21.94 15.67 9.09
C ASP A 54 23.47 15.75 8.97
N PRO A 55 24.23 15.57 10.07
CA PRO A 55 25.67 15.79 10.06
C PRO A 55 26.47 14.64 9.42
N THR A 56 25.85 13.51 9.08
CA THR A 56 26.57 12.27 8.71
C THR A 56 26.02 11.50 7.50
N GLY A 57 25.07 12.05 6.74
CA GLY A 57 24.44 11.34 5.61
C GLY A 57 23.48 10.24 6.09
N THR A 58 22.85 10.46 7.24
CA THR A 58 21.98 9.51 7.94
C THR A 58 20.75 9.18 7.09
N LYS A 59 20.27 10.16 6.32
CA LYS A 59 19.19 9.99 5.35
C LYS A 59 19.55 9.03 4.22
N ALA A 60 20.77 9.12 3.67
CA ALA A 60 21.24 8.18 2.65
C ALA A 60 21.39 6.74 3.18
N ARG A 61 21.69 6.59 4.47
CA ARG A 61 21.76 5.27 5.12
C ARG A 61 20.37 4.70 5.42
N GLU A 62 19.42 5.54 5.81
CA GLU A 62 18.01 5.17 5.93
C GLU A 62 17.45 4.69 4.58
N GLU A 63 17.71 5.43 3.49
CA GLU A 63 17.36 5.02 2.13
C GLU A 63 17.94 3.64 1.76
N GLN A 64 19.17 3.33 2.16
CA GLN A 64 19.75 2.00 1.94
C GLN A 64 18.98 0.90 2.69
N PHE A 65 18.62 1.12 3.95
CA PHE A 65 17.86 0.15 4.74
C PHE A 65 16.46 -0.07 4.16
N VAL A 66 15.77 1.01 3.81
CA VAL A 66 14.44 0.92 3.21
C VAL A 66 14.48 0.20 1.87
N ASN A 67 15.51 0.46 1.03
CA ASN A 67 15.66 -0.20 -0.26
C ASN A 67 15.90 -1.71 -0.10
N VAL A 68 16.75 -2.10 0.84
CA VAL A 68 16.99 -3.52 1.15
C VAL A 68 15.71 -4.21 1.60
N LEU A 69 14.90 -3.56 2.44
CA LEU A 69 13.62 -4.11 2.89
C LEU A 69 12.63 -4.29 1.74
N ASN A 70 12.49 -3.29 0.86
CA ASN A 70 11.62 -3.34 -0.31
C ASN A 70 12.04 -4.46 -1.27
N LEU A 71 13.33 -4.52 -1.63
CA LEU A 71 13.87 -5.58 -2.50
C LEU A 71 13.70 -6.97 -1.88
N SER A 72 13.89 -7.11 -0.57
CA SER A 72 13.72 -8.39 0.13
C SER A 72 12.25 -8.83 0.13
N ARG A 73 11.32 -7.89 0.34
CA ARG A 73 9.87 -8.15 0.31
C ARG A 73 9.42 -8.61 -1.07
N GLU A 74 9.88 -7.95 -2.13
CA GLU A 74 9.57 -8.34 -3.51
C GLU A 74 10.19 -9.68 -3.90
N ALA A 75 11.45 -9.92 -3.50
CA ALA A 75 12.09 -11.21 -3.71
C ALA A 75 11.33 -12.35 -3.01
N TYR A 76 10.82 -12.10 -1.80
CA TYR A 76 10.01 -13.07 -1.05
C TYR A 76 8.68 -13.38 -1.74
N LYS A 77 7.93 -12.35 -2.15
CA LYS A 77 6.68 -12.50 -2.93
C LYS A 77 6.91 -13.33 -4.19
N LYS A 78 7.97 -13.01 -4.95
CA LYS A 78 8.33 -13.74 -6.16
C LYS A 78 8.65 -15.21 -5.88
N ALA A 79 9.45 -15.50 -4.85
CA ALA A 79 9.80 -16.87 -4.47
C ALA A 79 8.57 -17.70 -4.11
N LEU A 80 7.61 -17.12 -3.37
CA LEU A 80 6.34 -17.78 -3.06
C LEU A 80 5.50 -18.05 -4.32
N ALA A 81 5.45 -17.12 -5.27
CA ALA A 81 4.75 -17.31 -6.54
C ALA A 81 5.37 -18.44 -7.38
N ASP A 82 6.71 -18.45 -7.51
CA ASP A 82 7.46 -19.50 -8.22
C ASP A 82 7.24 -20.88 -7.56
N LEU A 83 7.26 -20.93 -6.22
CA LEU A 83 6.99 -22.15 -5.46
C LEU A 83 5.55 -22.64 -5.59
N SER A 84 4.58 -21.72 -5.59
CA SER A 84 3.17 -22.03 -5.86
C SER A 84 3.01 -22.65 -7.24
N GLN A 85 3.66 -22.08 -8.27
CA GLN A 85 3.61 -22.61 -9.63
C GLN A 85 4.22 -24.01 -9.71
N PHE A 86 5.38 -24.22 -9.07
CA PHE A 86 6.01 -25.54 -9.00
C PHE A 86 5.09 -26.60 -8.38
N TYR A 87 4.45 -26.32 -7.24
CA TYR A 87 3.53 -27.27 -6.59
C TYR A 87 2.28 -27.55 -7.40
N LEU A 88 1.81 -26.58 -8.18
CA LEU A 88 0.72 -26.78 -9.12
C LEU A 88 1.13 -27.76 -10.24
N GLU A 89 2.33 -27.61 -10.80
CA GLU A 89 2.84 -28.44 -11.90
C GLU A 89 3.06 -29.90 -11.49
N ILE A 90 3.63 -30.13 -10.31
CA ILE A 90 3.90 -31.50 -9.81
C ILE A 90 2.69 -32.15 -9.15
N GLY A 91 1.56 -31.42 -9.00
CA GLY A 91 0.32 -31.96 -8.45
C GLY A 91 0.34 -32.20 -6.93
N TYR A 92 0.91 -31.27 -6.15
CA TYR A 92 1.01 -31.36 -4.68
C TYR A 92 0.01 -30.39 -3.99
N PRO A 93 -1.29 -30.76 -3.87
CA PRO A 93 -2.35 -29.82 -3.50
C PRO A 93 -2.21 -29.24 -2.08
N ASN A 94 -1.77 -30.04 -1.11
CA ASN A 94 -1.64 -29.59 0.28
C ASN A 94 -0.56 -28.51 0.43
N ARG A 95 0.57 -28.65 -0.28
CA ARG A 95 1.66 -27.67 -0.24
C ARG A 95 1.30 -26.41 -1.01
N LEU A 96 0.61 -26.56 -2.14
CA LEU A 96 0.05 -25.44 -2.90
C LEU A 96 -0.89 -24.59 -2.02
N GLU A 97 -1.78 -25.23 -1.26
CA GLU A 97 -2.69 -24.52 -0.35
C GLU A 97 -1.92 -23.75 0.75
N GLN A 98 -0.88 -24.34 1.32
CA GLN A 98 -0.03 -23.68 2.32
C GLN A 98 0.62 -22.40 1.77
N VAL A 99 1.27 -22.49 0.61
CA VAL A 99 1.92 -21.34 -0.03
C VAL A 99 0.92 -20.25 -0.37
N ARG A 100 -0.29 -20.61 -0.84
CA ARG A 100 -1.36 -19.64 -1.13
C ARG A 100 -1.85 -18.92 0.13
N LYS A 101 -1.98 -19.62 1.25
CA LYS A 101 -2.35 -19.00 2.54
C LYS A 101 -1.29 -18.00 2.99
N GLU A 102 -0.03 -18.31 2.79
CA GLU A 102 1.07 -17.43 3.12
C GLU A 102 1.10 -16.17 2.25
N ILE A 103 0.95 -16.32 0.93
CA ILE A 103 0.80 -15.18 0.01
C ILE A 103 -0.37 -14.28 0.46
N LYS A 104 -1.50 -14.89 0.82
CA LYS A 104 -2.67 -14.16 1.33
C LYS A 104 -2.36 -13.43 2.64
N ALA A 105 -1.62 -14.03 3.56
CA ALA A 105 -1.21 -13.39 4.80
C ALA A 105 -0.27 -12.22 4.53
N LEU A 106 0.71 -12.39 3.63
CA LEU A 106 1.65 -11.36 3.24
C LEU A 106 0.96 -10.14 2.60
N ASN A 107 -0.04 -10.37 1.75
CA ASN A 107 -0.82 -9.31 1.11
C ASN A 107 -1.69 -8.50 2.09
N LYS A 108 -2.02 -9.07 3.26
CA LYS A 108 -2.74 -8.36 4.33
C LYS A 108 -1.85 -7.46 5.16
N ILE A 109 -0.52 -7.61 5.10
CA ILE A 109 0.39 -6.78 5.87
C ILE A 109 0.42 -5.40 5.20
N PRO A 110 -0.13 -4.35 5.83
CA PRO A 110 -0.13 -3.02 5.25
C PRO A 110 1.31 -2.57 5.02
N GLU A 111 1.54 -1.97 3.85
CA GLU A 111 2.81 -1.34 3.52
C GLU A 111 3.07 -0.24 4.55
N GLN A 112 4.18 -0.37 5.28
CA GLN A 112 4.46 0.49 6.42
C GLN A 112 4.92 1.85 5.93
N GLU A 113 4.48 2.93 6.59
CA GLU A 113 4.73 4.32 6.17
C GLU A 113 6.21 4.66 5.98
N TYR A 114 7.12 4.04 6.75
CA TYR A 114 8.57 4.22 6.60
C TYR A 114 9.16 3.57 5.34
N LEU A 115 8.44 2.63 4.70
CA LEU A 115 8.83 2.07 3.40
C LEU A 115 8.51 3.03 2.26
N LEU A 116 7.59 3.98 2.48
CA LEU A 116 7.22 5.05 1.54
C LEU A 116 8.28 6.16 1.46
N ILE A 117 9.32 6.12 2.30
CA ILE A 117 10.44 7.08 2.24
C ILE A 117 11.19 6.94 0.91
N ILE A 118 11.09 5.78 0.24
CA ILE A 118 11.52 5.59 -1.16
C ILE A 118 10.31 5.58 -2.10
N GLU A 119 9.43 6.56 -1.95
CA GLU A 119 8.52 6.94 -3.01
C GLU A 119 8.70 8.41 -3.34
N LYS A 120 9.77 8.68 -4.06
CA LYS A 120 9.44 8.99 -5.44
C LYS A 120 9.72 7.73 -6.24
N PRO A 121 8.68 7.06 -6.80
CA PRO A 121 8.85 6.69 -8.18
C PRO A 121 9.39 7.96 -8.80
N THR A 122 10.59 7.92 -9.40
CA THR A 122 10.82 8.82 -10.52
C THR A 122 9.48 8.85 -11.23
N ILE A 123 8.85 10.03 -11.30
CA ILE A 123 7.68 10.18 -12.16
C ILE A 123 8.29 9.86 -13.51
N ILE A 124 8.30 8.57 -13.85
CA ILE A 124 8.65 8.05 -15.13
C ILE A 124 7.39 8.49 -15.85
N LYS A 125 7.41 9.74 -16.32
CA LYS A 125 6.41 10.21 -17.23
C LYS A 125 6.64 9.29 -18.42
N PRO A 126 5.77 8.32 -18.69
CA PRO A 126 6.00 7.41 -19.77
C PRO A 126 5.72 8.24 -21.01
N THR A 127 6.78 8.87 -21.53
CA THR A 127 6.72 9.87 -22.61
C THR A 127 7.60 9.47 -23.77
N GLU A 128 8.37 8.39 -23.61
CA GLU A 128 9.24 7.89 -24.64
C GLU A 128 8.49 6.83 -25.45
N ASN A 129 8.38 7.10 -26.74
CA ASN A 129 7.94 6.09 -27.70
C ASN A 129 9.10 5.11 -27.92
N VAL A 130 8.94 3.89 -27.41
CA VAL A 130 9.96 2.82 -27.49
C VAL A 130 9.44 1.76 -28.45
N GLU A 131 10.12 1.60 -29.60
CA GLU A 131 9.67 0.72 -30.67
C GLU A 131 9.50 -0.74 -30.21
N GLU A 132 10.44 -1.26 -29.42
CA GLU A 132 10.35 -2.59 -28.86
C GLU A 132 9.15 -2.76 -27.92
N ALA A 133 8.80 -1.72 -27.15
CA ALA A 133 7.62 -1.72 -26.30
C ALA A 133 6.33 -1.69 -27.13
N ASN A 134 6.29 -0.92 -28.22
CA ASN A 134 5.16 -0.89 -29.16
C ASN A 134 4.91 -2.28 -29.76
N ILE A 135 5.98 -2.96 -30.22
CA ILE A 135 5.88 -4.30 -30.80
C ILE A 135 5.37 -5.29 -29.75
N LEU A 136 5.92 -5.25 -28.53
CA LEU A 136 5.47 -6.12 -27.44
C LEU A 136 3.99 -5.85 -27.09
N PHE A 137 3.58 -4.58 -27.06
CA PHE A 137 2.22 -4.19 -26.70
C PHE A 137 1.23 -4.70 -27.75
N GLU A 138 1.49 -4.46 -29.03
CA GLU A 138 0.64 -4.93 -30.12
C GLU A 138 0.57 -6.46 -30.19
N ASP A 139 1.70 -7.16 -30.01
CA ASP A 139 1.72 -8.63 -29.93
C ASP A 139 0.87 -9.13 -28.73
N GLY A 140 1.00 -8.47 -27.57
CA GLY A 140 0.19 -8.74 -26.40
C GLY A 140 -1.32 -8.56 -26.66
N LYS A 141 -1.71 -7.46 -27.31
CA LYS A 141 -3.10 -7.18 -27.69
C LYS A 141 -3.64 -8.21 -28.67
N MET A 142 -2.84 -8.65 -29.65
CA MET A 142 -3.22 -9.69 -30.61
C MET A 142 -3.56 -11.00 -29.89
N TYR A 143 -2.67 -11.47 -29.01
CA TYR A 143 -2.93 -12.69 -28.23
C TYR A 143 -4.15 -12.55 -27.31
N LYS A 144 -4.30 -11.41 -26.63
CA LYS A 144 -5.47 -11.14 -25.77
C LYS A 144 -6.79 -11.17 -26.55
N LYS A 145 -6.83 -10.58 -27.75
CA LYS A 145 -8.03 -10.52 -28.61
C LYS A 145 -8.40 -11.86 -29.27
N SER A 146 -7.52 -12.86 -29.24
CA SER A 146 -7.78 -14.15 -29.87
C SER A 146 -9.12 -14.74 -29.43
N LEU A 147 -9.97 -15.10 -30.41
CA LEU A 147 -11.32 -15.61 -30.19
C LEU A 147 -11.40 -17.13 -30.08
N ASN A 148 -10.30 -17.84 -30.34
CA ASN A 148 -10.28 -19.31 -30.27
C ASN A 148 -10.41 -19.77 -28.80
N PRO A 149 -11.56 -20.35 -28.38
CA PRO A 149 -11.80 -20.70 -27.00
C PRO A 149 -10.85 -21.80 -26.50
N ILE A 150 -10.44 -22.71 -27.39
CA ILE A 150 -9.57 -23.85 -27.06
C ILE A 150 -8.20 -23.36 -26.58
N ASN A 151 -7.66 -22.35 -27.26
CA ASN A 151 -6.33 -21.80 -26.96
C ASN A 151 -6.39 -20.50 -26.16
N LYS A 152 -7.57 -20.09 -25.67
CA LYS A 152 -7.76 -18.77 -25.08
C LYS A 152 -6.85 -18.55 -23.87
N LYS A 153 -6.82 -19.49 -22.92
CA LYS A 153 -5.96 -19.39 -21.74
C LYS A 153 -4.47 -19.33 -22.11
N THR A 154 -4.03 -20.14 -23.07
CA THR A 154 -2.66 -20.13 -23.58
C THR A 154 -2.30 -18.80 -24.23
N ASN A 155 -3.20 -18.24 -25.04
CA ASN A 155 -3.01 -16.93 -25.66
C ASN A 155 -2.96 -15.82 -24.59
N LEU A 156 -3.82 -15.86 -23.58
CA LEU A 156 -3.76 -14.91 -22.47
C LEU A 156 -2.44 -15.01 -21.70
N ASN A 157 -1.90 -16.22 -21.46
CA ASN A 157 -0.57 -16.39 -20.88
C ASN A 157 0.53 -15.75 -21.73
N THR A 158 0.44 -15.88 -23.07
CA THR A 158 1.39 -15.21 -23.97
C THR A 158 1.25 -13.69 -23.91
N ALA A 159 0.02 -13.16 -23.87
CA ALA A 159 -0.23 -11.73 -23.70
C ALA A 159 0.38 -11.20 -22.39
N VAL A 160 0.18 -11.92 -21.27
CA VAL A 160 0.80 -11.59 -19.98
C VAL A 160 2.32 -11.51 -20.10
N LYS A 161 2.96 -12.47 -20.78
CA LYS A 161 4.42 -12.44 -20.99
C LYS A 161 4.88 -11.23 -21.80
N ARG A 162 4.06 -10.72 -22.73
CA ARG A 162 4.40 -9.52 -23.51
C ARG A 162 4.29 -8.25 -22.69
N PHE A 163 3.16 -8.05 -22.02
CA PHE A 163 2.95 -6.86 -21.20
C PHE A 163 3.92 -6.81 -20.02
N LYS A 164 4.24 -7.93 -19.37
CA LYS A 164 5.26 -7.96 -18.30
C LYS A 164 6.63 -7.52 -18.79
N LYS A 165 7.04 -7.91 -20.01
CA LYS A 165 8.31 -7.45 -20.58
C LYS A 165 8.37 -5.93 -20.75
N ILE A 166 7.26 -5.27 -21.05
CA ILE A 166 7.21 -3.80 -21.10
C ILE A 166 7.51 -3.24 -19.70
N LEU A 167 6.84 -3.75 -18.67
CA LEU A 167 7.06 -3.29 -17.29
C LEU A 167 8.47 -3.58 -16.76
N ASP A 168 9.05 -4.71 -17.14
CA ASP A 168 10.35 -5.17 -16.65
C ASP A 168 11.53 -4.46 -17.35
N PHE A 169 11.41 -4.19 -18.66
CA PHE A 169 12.53 -3.73 -19.49
C PHE A 169 12.35 -2.33 -20.07
N TYR A 170 11.13 -1.82 -20.15
CA TYR A 170 10.80 -0.52 -20.74
C TYR A 170 9.81 0.27 -19.85
N PRO A 171 10.06 0.43 -18.54
CA PRO A 171 9.14 1.15 -17.65
C PRO A 171 8.94 2.62 -18.05
N GLU A 172 9.85 3.20 -18.84
CA GLU A 172 9.80 4.55 -19.42
C GLU A 172 8.94 4.70 -20.68
N SER A 173 8.52 3.61 -21.28
CA SER A 173 7.67 3.64 -22.46
C SER A 173 6.32 4.27 -22.17
N ASP A 174 5.83 5.11 -23.09
CA ASP A 174 4.46 5.63 -23.12
C ASP A 174 3.33 4.57 -23.08
N LEU A 175 3.68 3.29 -23.18
CA LEU A 175 2.78 2.14 -23.06
C LEU A 175 2.89 1.38 -21.73
N ALA A 176 3.73 1.82 -20.78
CA ALA A 176 3.93 1.10 -19.51
C ALA A 176 2.66 1.06 -18.65
N ASP A 177 1.96 2.19 -18.50
CA ASP A 177 0.69 2.24 -17.77
C ASP A 177 -0.42 1.46 -18.48
N ASP A 178 -0.47 1.55 -19.81
CA ASP A 178 -1.36 0.77 -20.65
C ASP A 178 -1.11 -0.75 -20.51
N ALA A 179 0.15 -1.18 -20.49
CA ALA A 179 0.51 -2.58 -20.30
C ALA A 179 0.08 -3.09 -18.92
N ALA A 180 0.25 -2.28 -17.87
CA ALA A 180 -0.25 -2.59 -16.53
C ALA A 180 -1.79 -2.72 -16.52
N TYR A 181 -2.51 -1.81 -17.18
CA TYR A 181 -3.97 -1.90 -17.32
C TYR A 181 -4.41 -3.18 -18.04
N GLU A 182 -3.75 -3.54 -19.14
CA GLU A 182 -4.07 -4.75 -19.90
C GLU A 182 -3.81 -6.04 -19.09
N LEU A 183 -2.76 -6.06 -18.26
CA LEU A 183 -2.49 -7.15 -17.32
C LEU A 183 -3.61 -7.28 -16.29
N ALA A 184 -4.05 -6.17 -15.70
CA ALA A 184 -5.12 -6.15 -14.72
C ALA A 184 -6.40 -6.80 -15.26
N GLU A 185 -6.84 -6.40 -16.46
CA GLU A 185 -8.01 -6.99 -17.12
C GLU A 185 -7.85 -8.49 -17.41
N ILE A 186 -6.63 -8.96 -17.73
CA ILE A 186 -6.38 -10.39 -17.94
C ILE A 186 -6.54 -11.16 -16.63
N PHE A 187 -5.95 -10.65 -15.54
CA PHE A 187 -5.99 -11.31 -14.23
C PHE A 187 -7.39 -11.28 -13.60
N GLU A 188 -8.15 -10.20 -13.79
CA GLU A 188 -9.55 -10.11 -13.37
C GLU A 188 -10.44 -11.09 -14.16
N GLY A 189 -10.10 -11.31 -15.43
CA GLY A 189 -10.89 -12.13 -16.35
C GLY A 189 -11.06 -13.59 -15.92
N PHE A 190 -12.12 -14.20 -16.43
CA PHE A 190 -12.61 -15.56 -16.11
C PHE A 190 -11.54 -16.67 -16.06
N PHE A 191 -10.47 -16.58 -16.85
CA PHE A 191 -9.45 -17.64 -16.91
C PHE A 191 -8.43 -17.60 -15.77
N PHE A 192 -8.30 -16.45 -15.10
CA PHE A 192 -7.36 -16.23 -14.00
C PHE A 192 -8.12 -15.98 -12.69
N GLN A 193 -9.07 -15.04 -12.68
CA GLN A 193 -9.83 -14.65 -11.48
C GLN A 193 -8.92 -14.36 -10.28
N ASP A 194 -7.74 -13.79 -10.56
CA ASP A 194 -6.77 -13.41 -9.55
C ASP A 194 -6.97 -11.93 -9.24
N TYR A 195 -7.94 -11.68 -8.37
CA TYR A 195 -8.45 -10.33 -8.08
C TYR A 195 -7.44 -9.49 -7.31
N GLU A 196 -6.63 -10.10 -6.45
CA GLU A 196 -5.53 -9.43 -5.78
C GLU A 196 -4.47 -8.95 -6.79
N VAL A 197 -4.07 -9.80 -7.74
CA VAL A 197 -3.12 -9.43 -8.79
C VAL A 197 -3.73 -8.40 -9.76
N ALA A 198 -5.01 -8.52 -10.09
CA ALA A 198 -5.71 -7.55 -10.91
C ALA A 198 -5.72 -6.16 -10.27
N ALA A 199 -6.13 -6.07 -9.00
CA ALA A 199 -6.12 -4.83 -8.25
C ALA A 199 -4.71 -4.21 -8.16
N ALA A 200 -3.68 -5.03 -7.93
CA ALA A 200 -2.29 -4.57 -7.91
C ALA A 200 -1.85 -3.96 -9.25
N TYR A 201 -2.21 -4.57 -10.38
CA TYR A 201 -1.88 -4.01 -11.70
C TYR A 201 -2.70 -2.78 -12.08
N TYR A 202 -3.97 -2.68 -11.65
CA TYR A 202 -4.72 -1.44 -11.80
C TYR A 202 -4.09 -0.30 -10.99
N ILE A 203 -3.63 -0.57 -9.77
CA ILE A 203 -2.87 0.39 -8.97
C ILE A 203 -1.57 0.79 -9.70
N LYS A 204 -0.81 -0.20 -10.16
CA LYS A 204 0.44 0.02 -10.89
C LYS A 204 0.28 0.91 -12.12
N CYS A 205 -0.84 0.79 -12.84
CA CYS A 205 -1.17 1.63 -13.99
C CYS A 205 -1.11 3.13 -13.64
N PHE A 206 -1.80 3.56 -12.58
CA PHE A 206 -1.81 4.98 -12.20
C PHE A 206 -0.61 5.42 -11.35
N GLU A 207 0.16 4.49 -10.79
CA GLU A 207 1.49 4.79 -10.23
C GLU A 207 2.50 5.12 -11.32
N LEU A 208 2.48 4.35 -12.43
CA LEU A 208 3.34 4.59 -13.60
C LEU A 208 2.95 5.89 -14.31
N ASN A 209 1.65 6.16 -14.43
CA ASN A 209 1.16 7.39 -15.03
C ASN A 209 -0.01 7.97 -14.21
N PRO A 210 0.24 8.92 -13.30
CA PRO A 210 -0.81 9.57 -12.52
C PRO A 210 -1.91 10.21 -13.37
N HIS A 211 -1.62 10.59 -14.61
CA HIS A 211 -2.57 11.21 -15.54
C HIS A 211 -3.02 10.27 -16.66
N THR A 212 -2.90 8.95 -16.47
CA THR A 212 -3.37 7.95 -17.43
C THR A 212 -4.82 8.21 -17.85
N SER A 213 -5.10 7.99 -19.13
CA SER A 213 -6.47 8.07 -19.66
C SER A 213 -7.32 6.86 -19.27
N ARG A 214 -6.67 5.81 -18.74
CA ARG A 214 -7.33 4.58 -18.31
C ARG A 214 -8.16 4.82 -17.04
N PRO A 215 -9.34 4.18 -16.90
CA PRO A 215 -10.15 4.29 -15.69
C PRO A 215 -9.60 3.43 -14.53
N ALA A 216 -8.27 3.26 -14.43
CA ALA A 216 -7.60 2.27 -13.58
C ALA A 216 -7.96 2.42 -12.09
N ARG A 217 -8.11 3.64 -11.61
CA ARG A 217 -8.52 3.94 -10.21
C ARG A 217 -9.91 3.39 -9.89
N PHE A 218 -10.85 3.63 -10.80
CA PHE A 218 -12.22 3.15 -10.67
C PHE A 218 -12.25 1.62 -10.74
N MET A 219 -11.51 1.02 -11.69
CA MET A 219 -11.43 -0.44 -11.82
C MET A 219 -10.76 -1.11 -10.61
N ALA A 220 -9.73 -0.51 -10.03
CA ALA A 220 -9.16 -1.00 -8.79
C ALA A 220 -10.20 -0.99 -7.67
N ALA A 221 -10.94 0.11 -7.53
CA ALA A 221 -11.99 0.25 -6.53
C ALA A 221 -13.09 -0.81 -6.68
N THR A 222 -13.56 -1.08 -7.92
CA THR A 222 -14.56 -2.13 -8.18
C THR A 222 -14.04 -3.51 -7.81
N VAL A 223 -12.76 -3.83 -8.07
CA VAL A 223 -12.19 -5.12 -7.67
C VAL A 223 -12.13 -5.25 -6.14
N TYR A 224 -11.76 -4.18 -5.42
CA TYR A 224 -11.77 -4.19 -3.95
C TYR A 224 -13.17 -4.34 -3.36
N GLU A 225 -14.18 -3.70 -3.96
CA GLU A 225 -15.59 -3.80 -3.56
C GLU A 225 -16.20 -5.18 -3.88
N ASP A 226 -16.11 -5.61 -5.13
CA ASP A 226 -16.86 -6.74 -5.66
C ASP A 226 -16.22 -8.08 -5.33
N HIS A 227 -14.89 -8.13 -5.26
CA HIS A 227 -14.14 -9.38 -5.13
C HIS A 227 -13.38 -9.49 -3.81
N LEU A 228 -12.67 -8.44 -3.39
CA LEU A 228 -11.82 -8.50 -2.19
C LEU A 228 -12.55 -8.14 -0.89
N LYS A 229 -13.71 -7.49 -0.98
CA LYS A 229 -14.55 -7.07 0.15
C LYS A 229 -13.81 -6.16 1.14
N ASP A 230 -12.92 -5.33 0.62
CA ASP A 230 -12.22 -4.28 1.36
C ASP A 230 -12.84 -2.93 0.99
N TYR A 231 -13.92 -2.59 1.69
CA TYR A 231 -14.74 -1.43 1.37
C TYR A 231 -14.04 -0.11 1.69
N ASP A 232 -13.19 -0.08 2.71
CA ASP A 232 -12.40 1.10 3.07
C ASP A 232 -11.43 1.45 1.95
N LYS A 233 -10.71 0.44 1.43
CA LYS A 233 -9.81 0.64 0.30
C LYS A 233 -10.56 0.97 -0.99
N ALA A 234 -11.73 0.36 -1.22
CA ALA A 234 -12.58 0.70 -2.35
C ALA A 234 -13.03 2.18 -2.31
N ILE A 235 -13.46 2.68 -1.15
CA ILE A 235 -13.84 4.09 -0.96
C ILE A 235 -12.66 5.01 -1.28
N GLN A 236 -11.47 4.76 -0.75
CA GLN A 236 -10.27 5.56 -1.03
C GLN A 236 -9.95 5.63 -2.52
N LEU A 237 -10.05 4.49 -3.23
CA LEU A 237 -9.78 4.43 -4.66
C LEU A 237 -10.87 5.09 -5.50
N TYR A 238 -12.14 5.01 -5.09
CA TYR A 238 -13.22 5.78 -5.73
C TYR A 238 -13.05 7.28 -5.52
N GLU A 239 -12.63 7.73 -4.33
CA GLU A 239 -12.33 9.15 -4.08
C GLU A 239 -11.20 9.63 -5.00
N LEU A 240 -10.15 8.84 -5.17
CA LEU A 240 -9.07 9.14 -6.11
C LEU A 240 -9.55 9.16 -7.57
N ALA A 241 -10.45 8.24 -7.96
CA ALA A 241 -11.05 8.23 -9.29
C ALA A 241 -11.90 9.49 -9.55
N LEU A 242 -12.67 9.93 -8.55
CA LEU A 242 -13.48 11.14 -8.60
C LEU A 242 -12.61 12.40 -8.78
N GLU A 243 -11.48 12.49 -8.07
CA GLU A 243 -10.56 13.63 -8.13
C GLU A 243 -9.79 13.68 -9.47
N MET A 244 -9.27 12.55 -9.91
CA MET A 244 -8.31 12.49 -11.02
C MET A 244 -8.96 12.30 -12.40
N SER A 245 -10.19 11.78 -12.48
CA SER A 245 -10.86 11.51 -13.75
C SER A 245 -11.30 12.80 -14.46
N LYS A 246 -10.99 12.89 -15.76
CA LYS A 246 -11.56 13.92 -16.64
C LYS A 246 -12.96 13.56 -17.15
N ASP A 247 -13.33 12.29 -17.11
CA ASP A 247 -14.63 11.77 -17.53
C ASP A 247 -15.68 12.03 -16.45
N GLN A 248 -16.69 12.85 -16.79
CA GLN A 248 -17.78 13.23 -15.89
C GLN A 248 -18.65 12.03 -15.50
N ASP A 249 -18.92 11.11 -16.41
CA ASP A 249 -19.76 9.93 -16.13
C ASP A 249 -19.07 9.02 -15.13
N LEU A 250 -17.74 8.87 -15.27
CA LEU A 250 -16.93 8.09 -14.32
C LEU A 250 -16.90 8.75 -12.94
N ARG A 251 -16.79 10.09 -12.89
CA ARG A 251 -16.87 10.85 -11.63
C ARG A 251 -18.20 10.66 -10.93
N GLU A 252 -19.31 10.76 -11.65
CA GLU A 252 -20.65 10.57 -11.08
C GLU A 252 -20.85 9.14 -10.55
N LYS A 253 -20.37 8.13 -11.28
CA LYS A 253 -20.38 6.74 -10.82
C LYS A 253 -19.55 6.55 -9.55
N ALA A 254 -18.34 7.13 -9.49
CA ALA A 254 -17.47 7.05 -8.32
C ALA A 254 -18.16 7.69 -7.09
N GLN A 255 -18.74 8.88 -7.25
CA GLN A 255 -19.47 9.56 -6.18
C GLN A 255 -20.68 8.74 -5.69
N ALA A 256 -21.43 8.11 -6.60
CA ALA A 256 -22.54 7.24 -6.24
C ALA A 256 -22.06 6.04 -5.41
N LYS A 257 -20.97 5.38 -5.83
CA LYS A 257 -20.36 4.26 -5.11
C LYS A 257 -19.86 4.66 -3.72
N ILE A 258 -19.16 5.79 -3.58
CA ILE A 258 -18.72 6.32 -2.27
C ILE A 258 -19.93 6.52 -1.34
N THR A 259 -21.00 7.11 -1.87
CA THR A 259 -22.21 7.40 -1.10
C THR A 259 -22.94 6.13 -0.68
N GLU A 260 -22.98 5.13 -1.55
CA GLU A 260 -23.56 3.81 -1.28
C GLU A 260 -22.78 3.09 -0.17
N LEU A 261 -21.46 2.97 -0.32
CA LEU A 261 -20.61 2.25 0.62
C LEU A 261 -20.55 2.94 2.00
N LYS A 262 -20.52 4.27 2.07
CA LYS A 262 -20.53 5.00 3.35
C LYS A 262 -21.85 4.90 4.12
N LYS A 263 -22.96 4.59 3.46
CA LYS A 263 -24.27 4.36 4.12
C LYS A 263 -24.41 2.94 4.66
N GLN A 264 -23.68 2.00 4.07
CA GLN A 264 -23.58 0.64 4.55
C GLN A 264 -22.48 0.64 5.61
N GLU A 265 -22.79 1.00 6.86
CA GLU A 265 -21.84 0.81 7.96
C GLU A 265 -21.53 -0.69 8.05
N PHE A 266 -20.30 -1.11 7.71
CA PHE A 266 -19.83 -2.50 7.71
C PHE A 266 -19.13 -2.87 9.02
#